data_AF-A0ABD6A2Q6-F1
#
_entry.id   AF-A0ABD6A2Q6-F1
#
_cell.length_a   1.000
_cell.length_b   1.000
_cell.length_c   1.000
_cell.angle_alpha   90.00
_cell.angle_beta   90.00
_cell.angle_gamma   90.00
#
_symmetry.space_group_name_H-M   'P 1'
#
loop_
_entity.id
_entity.type
_entity.pdbx_description
1 polymer ?
#
loop_
_entity_poly.entity_id
_entity_poly.type
_entity_poly.pdbx_seq_one_letter_code
_entity_poly.pdbx_strand_id
1 'polypeptide(L)'
;MSTTHDMTSPRTRRARFRSLRAEQIAPGMFEVERRGGDTHVVDRREGACDCEDFEYRMGPAGGACYHLRFVRLVEDGVLCPGCGYERCRPSCPERSTTEEDH
;
A
#
# COMPACT_ATOMS: atom_id res chain seq x y z
N MET A 1 -24.61 -5.24 -15.55
CA MET A 1 -23.71 -6.35 -15.20
C MET A 1 -22.56 -5.75 -14.41
N SER A 2 -22.65 -5.73 -13.07
CA SER A 2 -21.62 -5.16 -12.21
C SER A 2 -20.48 -6.15 -12.07
N THR A 3 -19.33 -5.86 -12.68
CA THR A 3 -18.08 -6.58 -12.49
C THR A 3 -17.55 -6.26 -11.09
N THR A 4 -18.13 -6.89 -10.09
CA THR A 4 -17.58 -6.97 -8.74
C THR A 4 -16.26 -7.72 -8.88
N HIS A 5 -15.17 -6.98 -9.03
CA HIS A 5 -13.84 -7.56 -9.04
C HIS A 5 -13.64 -8.21 -7.67
N ASP A 6 -13.72 -9.53 -7.64
CA ASP A 6 -13.56 -10.34 -6.46
C ASP A 6 -12.15 -10.07 -5.86
N MET A 7 -12.16 -9.28 -4.78
CA MET A 7 -10.99 -8.79 -4.05
C MET A 7 -10.32 -9.88 -3.20
N THR A 8 -10.93 -11.08 -3.13
CA THR A 8 -10.41 -12.22 -2.37
C THR A 8 -9.29 -12.93 -3.14
N SER A 9 -9.32 -12.90 -4.48
CA SER A 9 -8.30 -13.58 -5.30
C SER A 9 -6.89 -12.99 -5.06
N PRO A 10 -5.90 -13.82 -4.67
CA PRO A 10 -4.50 -13.39 -4.49
C PRO A 10 -3.91 -12.69 -5.73
N ARG A 11 -4.43 -13.00 -6.93
CA ARG A 11 -4.02 -12.36 -8.19
C ARG A 11 -4.48 -10.91 -8.28
N THR A 12 -5.72 -10.60 -7.88
CA THR A 12 -6.26 -9.23 -7.84
C THR A 12 -5.52 -8.38 -6.80
N ARG A 13 -5.15 -8.99 -5.67
CA ARG A 13 -4.34 -8.39 -4.60
C ARG A 13 -2.93 -8.04 -5.08
N ARG A 14 -2.26 -8.96 -5.78
CA ARG A 14 -0.91 -8.76 -6.35
C ARG A 14 -0.87 -7.75 -7.49
N ALA A 15 -1.90 -7.70 -8.34
CA ALA A 15 -1.95 -6.76 -9.46
C ALA A 15 -2.13 -5.30 -9.03
N ARG A 16 -2.79 -5.05 -7.88
CA ARG A 16 -3.09 -3.69 -7.39
C ARG A 16 -1.94 -3.05 -6.60
N PHE A 17 -1.21 -3.82 -5.80
CA PHE A 17 -0.17 -3.27 -4.92
C PHE A 17 1.24 -3.20 -5.52
N ARG A 18 1.50 -3.93 -6.62
CA ARG A 18 2.81 -3.97 -7.29
C ARG A 18 3.33 -2.61 -7.76
N SER A 19 2.42 -1.66 -8.00
CA SER A 19 2.77 -0.31 -8.45
C SER A 19 2.77 0.71 -7.31
N LEU A 20 2.48 0.30 -6.07
CA LEU A 20 2.48 1.20 -4.94
C LEU A 20 3.83 1.17 -4.22
N ARG A 21 4.26 2.35 -3.82
CA ARG A 21 5.39 2.58 -2.95
C ARG A 21 4.88 3.32 -1.72
N ALA A 22 5.20 2.85 -0.53
CA ALA A 22 4.92 3.57 0.72
C ALA A 22 6.23 4.12 1.27
N GLU A 23 6.24 5.39 1.61
CA GLU A 23 7.35 6.07 2.26
C GLU A 23 6.85 6.69 3.56
N GLN A 24 7.55 6.44 4.67
CA GLN A 24 7.17 7.01 5.95
C GLN A 24 7.69 8.45 6.02
N ILE A 25 6.78 9.42 5.94
CA ILE A 25 7.12 10.84 6.00
C ILE A 25 7.09 11.40 7.44
N ALA A 26 6.33 10.76 8.33
CA ALA A 26 6.29 11.06 9.76
C ALA A 26 5.84 9.82 10.56
N PRO A 27 6.05 9.76 11.89
CA PRO A 27 5.60 8.64 12.71
C PRO A 27 4.09 8.41 12.59
N GLY A 28 3.71 7.28 11.98
CA GLY A 28 2.32 6.93 11.71
C GLY A 28 1.68 7.63 10.51
N MET A 29 2.44 8.38 9.70
CA MET A 29 2.00 8.90 8.40
C MET A 29 2.86 8.34 7.28
N PHE A 30 2.18 7.89 6.23
CA PHE A 30 2.82 7.26 5.08
C PHE A 30 2.35 7.95 3.82
N GLU A 31 3.29 8.35 3.00
CA GLU A 31 3.03 8.78 1.63
C GLU A 31 3.03 7.53 0.74
N VAL A 32 1.91 7.28 0.07
CA VAL A 32 1.74 6.16 -0.84
C VAL A 32 1.72 6.69 -2.27
N GLU A 33 2.82 6.48 -2.98
CA GLU A 33 2.98 6.83 -4.38
C GLU A 33 2.59 5.66 -5.28
N ARG A 34 1.82 5.92 -6.34
CA ARG A 34 1.64 4.97 -7.44
C ARG A 34 2.66 5.26 -8.54
N ARG A 35 3.46 4.26 -8.94
CA ARG A 35 4.42 4.40 -10.05
C ARG A 35 3.73 4.93 -11.32
N GLY A 36 4.07 6.16 -11.70
CA GLY A 36 3.54 6.84 -12.88
C GLY A 36 2.11 7.36 -12.73
N GLY A 37 1.66 7.60 -11.50
CA GLY A 37 0.35 8.15 -11.20
C GLY A 37 0.38 9.07 -9.99
N ASP A 38 -0.68 9.02 -9.21
CA ASP A 38 -0.92 9.93 -8.09
C ASP A 38 -0.24 9.48 -6.79
N THR A 39 -0.06 10.44 -5.90
CA THR A 39 0.49 10.26 -4.55
C THR A 39 -0.59 10.58 -3.53
N HIS A 40 -0.70 9.71 -2.51
CA HIS A 40 -1.74 9.78 -1.49
C HIS A 40 -1.15 9.68 -0.09
N VAL A 41 -1.56 10.57 0.80
CA VAL A 41 -1.17 10.53 2.22
C VAL A 41 -2.13 9.64 3.01
N VAL A 42 -1.53 8.75 3.80
CA VAL A 42 -2.21 7.82 4.69
C VAL A 42 -1.81 8.12 6.12
N ASP A 43 -2.79 8.48 6.95
CA ASP A 43 -2.62 8.58 8.39
C ASP A 43 -3.05 7.26 9.05
N ARG A 44 -2.09 6.52 9.58
CA ARG A 44 -2.34 5.24 10.27
C ARG A 44 -2.87 5.41 11.68
N ARG A 45 -2.65 6.57 12.30
CA ARG A 45 -3.09 6.89 13.65
C ARG A 45 -4.58 7.15 13.66
N GLU A 46 -5.05 7.91 12.67
CA GLU A 46 -6.47 8.19 12.46
C GLU A 46 -7.16 7.12 11.61
N GLY A 47 -6.38 6.30 10.90
CA GLY A 47 -6.91 5.34 9.92
C GLY A 47 -7.52 6.05 8.71
N ALA A 48 -6.96 7.20 8.35
CA ALA A 48 -7.43 8.09 7.30
C ALA A 48 -6.56 8.00 6.04
N CYS A 49 -7.14 8.32 4.88
CA CYS A 49 -6.41 8.46 3.63
C CYS A 49 -7.05 9.59 2.80
N ASP A 50 -6.22 10.39 2.14
CA ASP A 50 -6.68 11.49 1.29
C ASP A 50 -7.24 11.05 -0.07
N CYS A 51 -7.22 9.75 -0.38
CA CYS A 51 -7.72 9.28 -1.66
C CYS A 51 -9.24 9.42 -1.78
N GLU A 52 -9.72 9.74 -2.98
CA GLU A 52 -11.16 9.84 -3.29
C GLU A 52 -11.92 8.58 -2.88
N ASP A 53 -11.31 7.41 -3.08
CA ASP A 53 -11.87 6.12 -2.71
C ASP A 53 -12.18 6.00 -1.20
N PHE A 54 -11.42 6.71 -0.35
CA PHE A 54 -11.69 6.80 1.09
C PHE A 54 -12.81 7.80 1.38
N GLU A 55 -12.75 8.99 0.76
CA GLU A 55 -13.79 10.03 0.88
C GLU A 55 -15.18 9.50 0.51
N TYR A 56 -15.30 8.79 -0.61
CA TYR A 56 -16.57 8.28 -1.12
C TYR A 56 -17.02 6.95 -0.48
N ARG A 57 -16.10 6.14 0.09
CA ARG A 57 -16.46 4.81 0.69
C ARG A 57 -16.51 4.80 2.21
N MET A 58 -16.08 5.83 2.92
CA MET A 58 -16.28 6.01 4.37
C MET A 58 -17.75 6.31 4.75
N GLY A 59 -18.70 5.70 4.04
CA GLY A 59 -20.06 5.46 4.52
C GLY A 59 -20.14 4.18 5.37
N PRO A 60 -21.36 3.72 5.74
CA PRO A 60 -21.61 2.69 6.76
C PRO A 60 -21.03 1.28 6.50
N ALA A 61 -20.27 1.07 5.42
CA ALA A 61 -19.63 -0.20 5.09
C ALA A 61 -18.21 -0.39 5.70
N GLY A 62 -17.63 0.65 6.32
CA GLY A 62 -16.37 0.52 7.09
C GLY A 62 -15.19 -0.03 6.28
N GLY A 63 -15.18 0.16 4.96
CA GLY A 63 -14.18 -0.41 4.08
C GLY A 63 -12.88 0.39 4.09
N ALA A 64 -11.80 -0.19 4.65
CA ALA A 64 -10.47 0.40 4.53
C ALA A 64 -10.07 0.51 3.04
N CYS A 65 -9.65 1.70 2.60
CA CYS A 65 -9.14 1.91 1.25
C CYS A 65 -7.91 1.03 0.99
N TYR A 66 -7.59 0.80 -0.28
CA TYR A 66 -6.50 -0.09 -0.63
C TYR A 66 -5.13 0.47 -0.17
N HIS A 67 -4.97 1.79 -0.09
CA HIS A 67 -3.78 2.44 0.48
C HIS A 67 -3.60 2.12 1.96
N LEU A 68 -4.65 2.28 2.78
CA LEU A 68 -4.65 1.90 4.20
C LEU A 68 -4.31 0.42 4.39
N ARG A 69 -4.88 -0.45 3.54
CA ARG A 69 -4.57 -1.88 3.59
C ARG A 69 -3.13 -2.18 3.18
N PHE A 70 -2.59 -1.45 2.21
CA PHE A 70 -1.19 -1.58 1.80
C PHE A 70 -0.23 -1.18 2.92
N VAL A 71 -0.42 0.01 3.50
CA VAL A 71 0.39 0.50 4.63
C VAL A 71 0.31 -0.45 5.82
N ARG A 72 -0.87 -1.04 6.08
CA ARG A 72 -1.01 -2.12 7.08
C ARG A 72 -0.09 -3.29 6.84
N LEU A 73 -0.11 -3.83 5.64
CA LEU A 73 0.76 -4.96 5.31
C LEU A 73 2.24 -4.59 5.30
N VAL A 74 2.59 -3.34 4.98
CA VAL A 74 3.96 -2.84 5.05
C VAL A 74 4.44 -2.74 6.51
N GLU A 75 3.65 -2.15 7.39
CA GLU A 75 3.98 -2.05 8.82
C GLU A 75 4.01 -3.43 9.51
N ASP A 76 3.14 -4.34 9.10
CA ASP A 76 3.15 -5.74 9.59
C ASP A 76 4.35 -6.54 9.04
N GLY A 77 5.20 -5.94 8.19
CA GLY A 77 6.35 -6.60 7.57
C GLY A 77 5.99 -7.65 6.52
N VAL A 78 4.73 -7.70 6.09
CA VAL A 78 4.23 -8.65 5.08
C VAL A 78 4.59 -8.19 3.68
N LEU A 79 4.62 -6.88 3.41
CA LEU A 79 4.97 -6.32 2.10
C LEU A 79 6.14 -5.33 2.20
N CYS A 80 6.98 -5.33 1.18
CA CYS A 80 8.03 -4.33 1.05
C CYS A 80 7.44 -2.94 0.74
N PRO A 81 7.83 -1.87 1.47
CA PRO A 81 7.39 -0.50 1.19
C PRO A 81 7.79 -0.02 -0.21
N GLY A 82 8.95 -0.42 -0.72
CA GLY A 82 9.49 0.07 -1.98
C GLY A 82 8.97 -0.62 -3.25
N CYS A 83 8.54 -1.89 -3.15
CA CYS A 83 8.08 -2.65 -4.32
C CYS A 83 6.73 -3.36 -4.15
N GLY A 84 6.12 -3.33 -2.95
CA GLY A 84 4.83 -3.91 -2.66
C GLY A 84 4.74 -5.43 -2.82
N TYR A 85 5.89 -6.11 -2.75
CA TYR A 85 5.98 -7.57 -2.79
C TYR A 85 6.22 -8.16 -1.39
N GLU A 86 5.72 -9.38 -1.18
CA GLU A 86 6.00 -10.19 0.02
C GLU A 86 7.49 -10.53 0.16
N ARG A 87 8.19 -10.58 -0.99
CA ARG A 87 9.64 -10.79 -1.04
C ARG A 87 10.23 -9.80 -2.04
N CYS A 88 11.18 -8.98 -1.59
CA CYS A 88 11.79 -7.95 -2.41
C CYS A 88 12.34 -8.54 -3.72
N ARG A 89 12.03 -7.90 -4.85
CA ARG A 89 12.64 -8.26 -6.14
C ARG A 89 14.12 -7.82 -6.16
N PRO A 90 14.97 -8.45 -6.99
CA PRO A 90 16.37 -8.03 -7.15
C PRO A 90 16.54 -6.54 -7.53
N SER A 91 15.55 -5.97 -8.22
CA SER A 91 15.51 -4.57 -8.63
C SER A 91 14.88 -3.62 -7.61
N CYS A 92 14.68 -4.07 -6.36
CA CYS A 92 14.06 -3.25 -5.32
C CYS A 92 15.13 -2.36 -4.65
N PRO A 93 14.94 -1.03 -4.58
CA PRO A 93 15.90 -0.13 -3.94
C PRO A 93 16.10 -0.44 -2.45
N GLU A 94 15.05 -0.92 -1.78
CA GLU A 94 15.09 -1.36 -0.38
C GLU A 94 15.79 -2.71 -0.16
N ARG A 95 16.10 -3.46 -1.22
CA ARG A 95 16.84 -4.73 -1.10
C ARG A 95 18.35 -4.50 -0.99
N SER A 96 18.86 -3.45 -1.63
CA SER A 96 20.28 -3.10 -1.62
C SER A 96 20.79 -2.68 -0.24
N THR A 97 19.91 -2.32 0.70
CA THR A 97 20.30 -1.93 2.06
C THR A 97 20.48 -3.12 3.01
N THR A 98 20.25 -4.37 2.56
CA THR A 98 20.40 -5.57 3.40
C THR A 98 21.63 -6.43 3.06
N GLU A 99 22.47 -6.04 2.09
CA GLU A 99 23.67 -6.81 1.70
C GLU A 99 24.98 -6.07 2.01
N GLU A 100 25.12 -5.43 3.18
CA GLU A 100 26.44 -5.13 3.76
C GLU A 100 26.41 -5.34 5.28
N ASP A 101 27.41 -6.05 5.80
CA ASP A 101 27.71 -6.38 7.21
C ASP A 101 27.11 -7.69 7.78
N HIS A 102 27.77 -8.82 7.50
CA HIS A 102 28.55 -9.58 8.51
C HIS A 102 29.42 -10.70 7.89
#